data_AF-A0A520BPN0-F1
#
_entry.id   AF-A0A520BPN0-F1
#
_cell.length_a   1.000
_cell.length_b   1.000
_cell.length_c   1.000
_cell.angle_alpha   90.00
_cell.angle_beta   90.00
_cell.angle_gamma   90.00
#
_symmetry.space_group_name_H-M   'P 1'
#
loop_
_entity.id
_entity.type
_entity.pdbx_description
1 polymer ?
#
loop_
_entity_poly.entity_id
_entity_poly.type
_entity_poly.pdbx_seq_one_letter_code
_entity_poly.pdbx_strand_id
1 'polypeptide(L)'
;MDIQETIQSLREELNLHNHNYYVLDNATISDYDFDIKLKELQDLENKHPEFFDENSPTQRVGGMITKNFNTIIHKNRMYSLDNSYS
;
A
#
# COMPACT_ATOMS: atom_id res chain seq x y z
N MET A 1 -1.83 24.57 -10.14
CA MET A 1 -2.15 23.30 -9.48
C MET A 1 -1.42 23.32 -8.17
N ASP A 2 -2.18 23.13 -7.10
CA ASP A 2 -1.61 23.07 -5.76
C ASP A 2 -0.81 21.76 -5.62
N ILE A 3 0.32 21.81 -4.90
CA ILE A 3 1.18 20.64 -4.70
C ILE A 3 0.42 19.52 -3.97
N GLN A 4 -0.46 19.92 -3.05
CA GLN A 4 -1.37 19.01 -2.36
C GLN A 4 -2.29 18.25 -3.32
N GLU A 5 -2.87 18.93 -4.31
CA GLU A 5 -3.74 18.32 -5.32
C GLU A 5 -2.98 17.30 -6.17
N THR A 6 -1.73 17.60 -6.53
CA THR A 6 -0.88 16.68 -7.29
C THR A 6 -0.56 15.41 -6.49
N ILE A 7 -0.17 15.56 -5.21
CA ILE A 7 0.10 14.42 -4.32
C ILE A 7 -1.16 13.56 -4.15
N GLN A 8 -2.32 14.19 -3.94
CA GLN A 8 -3.58 13.46 -3.78
C GLN A 8 -3.94 12.70 -5.07
N SER A 9 -3.83 13.34 -6.23
CA SER A 9 -4.11 12.69 -7.51
C SER A 9 -3.21 11.49 -7.78
N LEU A 10 -1.90 11.60 -7.51
CA LEU A 10 -0.96 10.48 -7.64
C LEU A 10 -1.29 9.34 -6.68
N ARG A 11 -1.69 9.64 -5.43
CA ARG A 11 -2.12 8.63 -4.46
C ARG A 11 -3.36 7.88 -4.94
N GLU A 12 -4.35 8.59 -5.44
CA GLU A 12 -5.59 8.00 -5.96
C GLU A 12 -5.31 7.10 -7.17
N GLU A 13 -4.49 7.57 -8.11
CA GLU A 13 -4.09 6.82 -9.30
C GLU A 13 -3.32 5.53 -8.93
N LEU A 14 -2.30 5.63 -8.08
CA LEU A 14 -1.52 4.47 -7.62
C LEU A 14 -2.38 3.48 -6.82
N ASN A 15 -3.33 3.96 -6.02
CA ASN A 15 -4.28 3.08 -5.31
C ASN A 15 -5.21 2.34 -6.27
N LEU A 16 -5.69 3.00 -7.32
CA LEU A 16 -6.48 2.36 -8.36
C LEU A 16 -5.68 1.27 -9.07
N HIS A 17 -4.44 1.55 -9.46
CA HIS A 17 -3.56 0.56 -10.08
C HIS A 17 -3.27 -0.61 -9.15
N ASN A 18 -3.00 -0.35 -7.87
CA ASN A 18 -2.83 -1.39 -6.86
C ASN A 18 -4.09 -2.27 -6.73
N HIS A 19 -5.28 -1.67 -6.70
CA HIS A 19 -6.52 -2.44 -6.63
C HIS A 19 -6.71 -3.31 -7.87
N ASN A 20 -6.49 -2.74 -9.05
CA ASN A 20 -6.58 -3.45 -10.31
C ASN A 20 -5.60 -4.63 -10.40
N TYR A 21 -4.36 -4.43 -9.94
CA TYR A 21 -3.33 -5.47 -9.93
C TYR A 21 -3.58 -6.55 -8.87
N TYR A 22 -3.76 -6.17 -7.60
CA TYR A 22 -3.80 -7.13 -6.48
C TYR A 22 -5.19 -7.73 -6.22
N VAL A 23 -6.28 -7.06 -6.63
CA VAL A 23 -7.65 -7.49 -6.33
C VAL A 23 -8.38 -7.99 -7.58
N LEU A 24 -8.24 -7.26 -8.70
CA LEU A 24 -8.99 -7.57 -9.92
C LEU A 24 -8.22 -8.42 -10.93
N ASP A 25 -6.93 -8.70 -10.69
CA ASP A 25 -6.04 -9.40 -11.62
C ASP A 25 -6.06 -8.80 -13.04
N ASN A 26 -6.16 -7.46 -13.11
CA ASN A 26 -6.33 -6.70 -14.34
C ASN A 26 -5.39 -5.49 -14.37
N ALA A 27 -4.09 -5.74 -14.53
CA ALA A 27 -3.08 -4.70 -14.59
C ALA A 27 -3.36 -3.70 -15.74
N THR A 28 -3.66 -2.45 -15.39
CA THR A 28 -3.98 -1.39 -16.36
C THR A 28 -2.74 -0.68 -16.91
N ILE A 29 -1.61 -0.79 -16.22
CA ILE A 29 -0.32 -0.19 -16.59
C ILE A 29 0.80 -1.21 -16.37
N SER A 30 1.96 -0.97 -16.98
CA SER A 30 3.14 -1.80 -16.76
C SER A 30 3.77 -1.53 -15.39
N ASP A 31 4.53 -2.51 -14.87
CA ASP A 31 5.28 -2.36 -13.62
C ASP A 31 6.24 -1.16 -13.68
N TYR A 32 6.86 -0.92 -14.83
CA TYR A 32 7.77 0.21 -15.04
C TYR A 32 7.06 1.57 -14.90
N ASP A 33 5.87 1.71 -15.49
CA ASP A 33 5.10 2.95 -15.40
C ASP A 33 4.62 3.19 -13.96
N PHE A 34 4.25 2.11 -13.26
CA PHE A 34 3.87 2.17 -11.86
C PHE A 34 5.05 2.62 -10.97
N ASP A 35 6.23 2.05 -11.18
CA ASP A 35 7.44 2.39 -10.43
C ASP A 35 7.85 3.86 -10.63
N ILE A 36 7.72 4.40 -11.85
CA ILE A 36 7.99 5.82 -12.11
C ILE A 36 7.04 6.71 -11.30
N LYS A 37 5.73 6.43 -11.36
CA LYS A 37 4.71 7.22 -10.63
C LYS A 37 4.90 7.12 -9.12
N LEU A 38 5.25 5.93 -8.63
CA LEU A 38 5.54 5.71 -7.21
C LEU A 38 6.74 6.52 -6.76
N LYS A 39 7.81 6.56 -7.57
CA LYS A 39 9.00 7.36 -7.29
C LYS A 39 8.72 8.86 -7.30
N GLU A 40 7.91 9.32 -8.24
CA GLU A 40 7.45 10.72 -8.28
C GLU A 40 6.68 11.10 -7.01
N LEU A 41 5.72 10.27 -6.59
CA LEU A 41 4.99 10.47 -5.34
C LEU A 41 5.94 10.51 -4.14
N GLN A 42 6.91 9.59 -4.08
CA GLN A 42 7.91 9.53 -3.02
C GLN A 42 8.79 10.80 -2.97
N ASP A 43 9.23 11.30 -4.12
CA ASP A 43 10.02 12.52 -4.20
C ASP A 43 9.22 13.76 -3.77
N LEU A 44 7.92 13.81 -4.08
CA LEU A 44 7.03 14.87 -3.64
C LEU A 44 6.77 14.83 -2.12
N GLU A 45 6.48 13.64 -1.57
CA GLU A 45 6.29 13.45 -0.12
C GLU A 45 7.56 13.76 0.69
N ASN A 46 8.74 13.44 0.15
CA ASN A 46 10.02 13.78 0.78
C ASN A 46 10.30 15.29 0.80
N LYS A 47 9.87 16.02 -0.24
CA LYS A 47 10.00 17.48 -0.32
C LYS A 47 8.96 18.19 0.54
N HIS A 48 7.80 17.55 0.74
CA HIS A 48 6.65 18.11 1.45
C HIS A 48 6.17 17.18 2.57
N PRO A 49 6.95 17.05 3.66
CA PRO A 49 6.60 16.21 4.79
C PRO A 49 5.29 16.62 5.48
N GLU A 50 4.81 17.85 5.26
CA GLU A 50 3.50 18.32 5.73
C GLU A 50 2.31 17.53 5.15
N PHE A 51 2.48 16.86 4.01
CA PHE A 51 1.43 16.06 3.36
C PHE A 51 1.57 14.56 3.64
N PHE A 52 2.43 14.15 4.58
CA PHE A 52 2.61 12.74 4.95
C PHE A 52 1.27 12.06 5.31
N ASP A 53 1.08 10.83 4.81
CA ASP A 53 -0.10 10.00 5.08
C ASP A 53 0.34 8.56 5.29
N GLU A 54 -0.08 7.98 6.42
CA GLU A 54 0.19 6.58 6.78
C GLU A 54 -0.45 5.57 5.82
N ASN A 55 -1.52 5.97 5.12
CA ASN A 55 -2.21 5.14 4.13
C ASN A 55 -1.66 5.32 2.71
N SER A 56 -0.62 6.16 2.52
CA SER A 56 -0.03 6.38 1.21
C SER A 56 0.57 5.08 0.63
N PRO A 57 0.46 4.85 -0.70
CA PRO A 57 1.08 3.70 -1.36
C PRO A 57 2.59 3.56 -1.08
N THR A 58 3.29 4.67 -0.81
CA THR A 58 4.74 4.70 -0.51
C THR A 58 5.07 4.04 0.83
N GLN A 59 4.12 3.97 1.77
CA GLN A 59 4.32 3.41 3.11
C GLN A 59 4.07 1.89 3.17
N ARG A 60 3.54 1.27 2.11
CA ARG A 60 3.24 -0.17 2.07
C ARG A 60 4.49 -1.06 2.09
N VAL A 61 5.59 -0.60 1.51
CA VAL A 61 6.88 -1.30 1.56
C VAL A 61 7.55 -0.98 2.90
N GLY A 62 7.27 -1.85 3.87
CA GLY A 62 7.46 -1.65 5.31
C GLY A 62 8.79 -1.03 5.75
N GLY A 63 8.66 -0.19 6.79
CA GLY A 63 9.76 0.51 7.46
C GLY A 63 10.67 -0.39 8.32
N MET A 64 11.18 0.19 9.41
CA MET A 64 12.26 -0.39 10.22
C MET A 64 11.93 -1.79 10.77
N ILE A 65 12.91 -2.70 10.73
CA ILE A 65 12.81 -4.08 11.21
C ILE A 65 12.46 -4.11 12.70
N THR A 66 11.20 -4.37 13.03
CA THR A 66 10.78 -4.65 14.40
C THR A 66 10.81 -6.16 14.62
N LYS A 67 11.80 -6.64 15.39
CA LYS A 67 11.92 -8.06 15.78
C LYS A 67 10.97 -8.47 16.93
N ASN A 68 10.21 -7.51 17.45
CA ASN A 68 9.31 -7.72 18.59
C ASN A 68 7.86 -7.78 18.09
N PHE A 69 7.36 -9.00 17.92
CA PHE A 69 5.94 -9.24 17.66
C PHE A 69 5.24 -9.47 18.99
N ASN A 70 4.51 -8.47 19.48
CA ASN A 70 3.68 -8.62 20.67
C ASN A 70 2.56 -9.62 20.40
N THR A 71 2.28 -10.51 21.35
CA THR A 71 1.12 -11.40 21.28
C THR A 71 -0.16 -10.58 21.45
N ILE A 72 -1.06 -10.65 20.46
CA ILE A 72 -2.37 -9.98 20.51
C ILE A 72 -3.46 -11.03 20.70
N ILE A 73 -4.35 -10.80 21.66
CA ILE A 73 -5.50 -11.68 21.90
C ILE A 73 -6.57 -11.39 20.84
N HIS A 74 -6.98 -12.43 20.09
CA HIS A 74 -8.07 -12.31 19.14
C HIS A 74 -9.40 -12.07 19.85
N LYS A 75 -10.18 -11.10 19.37
CA LYS A 75 -11.52 -10.79 19.91
C LYS A 75 -12.46 -12.00 19.88
N ASN A 76 -12.37 -12.80 18.82
CA ASN A 76 -13.12 -14.04 18.63
C ASN A 76 -12.13 -15.19 18.42
N ARG A 77 -12.51 -16.42 18.77
CA ARG A 77 -11.68 -17.60 18.49
C ARG A 77 -11.52 -17.78 16.98
N MET A 78 -10.28 -17.96 16.53
CA MET A 78 -9.98 -18.40 15.17
C MET A 78 -10.16 -19.92 15.11
N TYR A 79 -11.09 -20.38 14.28
CA TYR A 79 -11.34 -21.81 14.11
C TYR A 79 -10.36 -22.42 13.11
N SER A 80 -10.00 -23.67 13.33
CA SER A 80 -9.25 -24.50 12.38
C SER A 80 -10.24 -25.37 11.60
N LEU A 81 -9.90 -25.71 10.35
CA LEU A 81 -10.67 -26.65 9.55
C LEU A 81 -10.20 -28.08 9.86
N ASP A 82 -11.15 -29.02 9.92
CA ASP A 82 -10.83 -30.43 10.09
C ASP A 82 -10.38 -31.05 8.76
N ASN A 83 -9.50 -32.05 8.82
CA ASN A 83 -8.99 -32.73 7.63
C ASN A 83 -9.88 -33.92 7.28
N SER A 84 -10.11 -34.15 5.98
CA SER A 84 -10.77 -35.37 5.48
C SER A 84 -9.81 -36.14 4.57
N TYR A 85 -9.65 -37.44 4.84
CA TYR A 85 -8.87 -38.37 4.03
C TYR A 85 -9.77 -39.52 3.58
N SER A 86 -9.65 -39.93 2.31
CA SER A 86 -10.33 -41.08 1.70
C SER A 86 -9.33 -42.02 1.07
#